data_AF-V4AYX0-F1
#
_entry.id   AF-V4AYX0-F1
#
_cell.length_a   1.000
_cell.length_b   1.000
_cell.length_c   1.000
_cell.angle_alpha   90.00
_cell.angle_beta   90.00
_cell.angle_gamma   90.00
#
_symmetry.space_group_name_H-M   'P 1'
#
loop_
_entity.id
_entity.type
_entity.pdbx_description
1 polymer ?
#
loop_
_entity_poly.entity_id
_entity_poly.type
_entity_poly.pdbx_seq_one_letter_code
_entity_poly.pdbx_strand_id
1 'polypeptide(L)'
;MVMHVELQATCSALGYLEGKRYIKEPDCLETVKDLIRFLKREDDTCDIRRQLGHAGIVQNDLLQLIKYYKDDAVLFDTVLRLLVNLTQPAYLCFNNQIPEDKTLRNYYLEIESHLYNYKEAFVDEELFAVLTEKIGDILKLDWEHRQEEDKLTLERMLILLRNVLHIAPDPSMEKRTDDDASLHDQVIWVFHVSGMEDMLLYIASADDERQLCMHILEIISLMFREQKPEVLASAGVKKSKSEKEAEERELEMIREQERAKRRAEFLKQSSRHSRFGGTYVVKNLKSISEREMIYHKAKGDVEAITLNDKKRRTKIAKNRQPIKNTEVCRRSTLSIRLCLKEFCVQFLENCYNPIMFAVKDNLVREKTQDHDETYYLWSVRFFMEFCRFHSKRVELVSETMSTTTFHYIYTNLLNYYEMMITEKKEAKVWGRRAHLALKAYQELMLTLDSMDRSGNPQVMESSKVIKGNLFYMMEYRDIFVTLLRKFNESQMSRAYLKDLIESTHLFVKMLEAWSKKGTLVVQKKKTKRKKKPKEATLSERKSEKKSSSSVATGPSEIELEDMWDEISSDLSAMIQGREDIPTDISPFDAASEVDVDQQRVDAMIRIQDTLRDKKPGEALAIFRAARYACD
;
A
#
# COMPACT_ATOMS: atom_id res chain seq x y z
N MET A 1 -18.57 -38.62 4.92
CA MET A 1 -19.69 -37.86 5.52
C MET A 1 -20.96 -38.41 4.90
N VAL A 2 -22.04 -38.69 5.64
CA VAL A 2 -23.30 -39.09 5.01
C VAL A 2 -23.95 -37.82 4.47
N MET A 3 -24.22 -37.77 3.17
CA MET A 3 -24.91 -36.64 2.56
C MET A 3 -26.36 -36.60 3.06
N HIS A 4 -26.94 -35.42 3.25
CA HIS A 4 -28.37 -35.31 3.50
C HIS A 4 -29.13 -35.95 2.35
N VAL A 5 -30.05 -36.88 2.66
CA VAL A 5 -30.74 -37.70 1.65
C VAL A 5 -31.49 -36.83 0.63
N GLU A 6 -32.06 -35.71 1.09
CA GLU A 6 -32.71 -34.69 0.25
C GLU A 6 -31.73 -33.99 -0.70
N LEU A 7 -30.52 -33.66 -0.22
CA LEU A 7 -29.47 -33.05 -1.03
C LEU A 7 -28.92 -34.04 -2.06
N GLN A 8 -28.75 -35.32 -1.69
CA GLN A 8 -28.31 -36.35 -2.61
C GLN A 8 -29.35 -36.61 -3.70
N ALA A 9 -30.63 -36.68 -3.35
CA ALA A 9 -31.73 -36.85 -4.31
C ALA A 9 -31.82 -35.68 -5.29
N THR A 10 -31.72 -34.43 -4.80
CA THR A 10 -31.74 -33.24 -5.67
C THR A 10 -30.51 -33.10 -6.56
N CYS A 11 -29.33 -33.54 -6.10
CA CYS A 11 -28.14 -33.66 -6.95
C CYS A 11 -28.33 -34.69 -8.07
N SER A 12 -28.90 -35.87 -7.77
CA SER A 12 -29.17 -36.90 -8.79
C SER A 12 -30.22 -36.48 -9.82
N ALA A 13 -31.12 -35.54 -9.47
CA ALA A 13 -32.20 -35.04 -10.32
C ALA A 13 -31.81 -33.81 -11.17
N LEU A 14 -30.52 -33.58 -11.42
CA LEU A 14 -30.04 -32.54 -12.34
C LEU A 14 -30.00 -33.05 -13.80
N GLY A 15 -29.51 -34.27 -14.00
CA GLY A 15 -29.23 -34.83 -15.31
C GLY A 15 -28.10 -35.87 -15.27
N TYR A 16 -27.65 -36.29 -16.45
CA TYR A 16 -26.51 -37.20 -16.60
C TYR A 16 -25.79 -36.99 -17.93
N LEU A 17 -24.53 -37.41 -17.99
CA LEU A 17 -23.71 -37.37 -19.20
C LEU A 17 -23.88 -38.67 -20.00
N GLU A 18 -24.63 -38.63 -21.12
CA GLU A 18 -24.72 -39.75 -22.05
C GLU A 18 -23.62 -39.65 -23.13
N GLY A 19 -22.51 -40.36 -22.87
CA GLY A 19 -21.35 -40.39 -23.75
C GLY A 19 -20.61 -39.05 -23.79
N LYS A 20 -21.00 -38.18 -24.72
CA LYS A 20 -20.48 -36.80 -24.82
C LYS A 20 -21.50 -35.71 -24.49
N ARG A 21 -22.81 -36.01 -24.54
CA ARG A 21 -23.87 -35.00 -24.40
C ARG A 21 -24.46 -35.06 -23.00
N TYR A 22 -24.62 -33.91 -22.35
CA TYR A 22 -25.35 -33.83 -21.09
C TYR A 22 -26.86 -33.77 -21.36
N ILE A 23 -27.62 -34.60 -20.64
CA ILE A 23 -29.09 -34.68 -20.73
C ILE A 23 -29.65 -34.20 -19.40
N LYS A 24 -30.32 -33.05 -19.41
CA LYS A 24 -31.04 -32.51 -18.24
C LYS A 24 -32.31 -33.30 -17.95
N GLU A 25 -32.64 -33.49 -16.68
CA GLU A 25 -33.94 -34.01 -16.27
C GLU A 25 -35.06 -32.95 -16.46
N PRO A 26 -36.36 -33.35 -16.54
CA PRO A 26 -37.46 -32.41 -16.77
C PRO A 26 -37.53 -31.28 -15.73
N ASP A 27 -37.30 -31.60 -14.46
CA ASP A 27 -37.40 -30.67 -13.33
C ASP A 27 -36.07 -29.97 -12.98
N CYS A 28 -35.04 -30.07 -13.85
CA CYS A 28 -33.70 -29.52 -13.65
C CYS A 28 -33.68 -28.04 -13.20
N LEU A 29 -34.61 -27.22 -13.72
CA LEU A 29 -34.71 -25.81 -13.31
C LEU A 29 -35.12 -25.65 -11.84
N GLU A 30 -36.06 -26.46 -11.34
CA GLU A 30 -36.46 -26.40 -9.94
C GLU A 30 -35.43 -27.06 -9.01
N THR A 31 -34.75 -28.12 -9.44
CA THR A 31 -33.67 -28.72 -8.63
C THR A 31 -32.49 -27.77 -8.46
N VAL A 32 -32.08 -27.02 -9.49
CA VAL A 32 -31.06 -25.95 -9.33
C VAL A 32 -31.57 -24.83 -8.39
N LYS A 33 -32.86 -24.45 -8.44
CA LYS A 33 -33.44 -23.49 -7.48
C LYS A 33 -33.43 -24.05 -6.05
N ASP A 34 -33.69 -25.33 -5.86
CA ASP A 34 -33.62 -25.99 -4.55
C ASP A 34 -32.19 -26.02 -4.01
N LEU A 35 -31.17 -26.28 -4.83
CA LEU A 35 -29.77 -26.16 -4.42
C LEU A 35 -29.42 -24.75 -3.93
N ILE A 36 -29.95 -23.70 -4.59
CA ILE A 36 -29.81 -22.31 -4.13
C ILE A 36 -30.60 -22.08 -2.81
N ARG A 37 -31.79 -22.66 -2.65
CA ARG A 37 -32.59 -22.57 -1.41
C ARG A 37 -31.89 -23.28 -0.24
N PHE A 38 -31.19 -24.40 -0.49
CA PHE A 38 -30.37 -25.10 0.49
C PHE A 38 -29.16 -24.26 0.91
N LEU A 39 -28.36 -23.76 -0.03
CA LEU A 39 -27.20 -22.89 0.29
C LEU A 39 -27.60 -21.63 1.07
N LYS A 40 -28.78 -21.05 0.82
CA LYS A 40 -29.33 -19.93 1.61
C LYS A 40 -29.70 -20.28 3.06
N ARG A 41 -29.73 -21.56 3.41
CA ARG A 41 -30.02 -22.10 4.75
C ARG A 41 -28.80 -22.79 5.37
N GLU A 42 -27.61 -22.66 4.77
CA GLU A 42 -26.39 -23.27 5.29
C GLU A 42 -26.02 -22.69 6.67
N ASP A 43 -25.39 -23.51 7.51
CA ASP A 43 -24.95 -23.14 8.84
C ASP A 43 -23.51 -22.60 8.86
N ASP A 44 -23.03 -22.15 10.03
CA ASP A 44 -21.64 -21.71 10.23
C ASP A 44 -20.58 -22.82 9.97
N THR A 45 -21.00 -24.06 9.68
CA THR A 45 -20.11 -25.17 9.29
C THR A 45 -20.02 -25.37 7.77
N CYS A 46 -20.86 -24.68 7.00
CA CYS A 46 -20.93 -24.72 5.53
C CYS A 46 -21.09 -26.16 5.00
N ASP A 47 -21.93 -26.95 5.66
CA ASP A 47 -22.09 -28.39 5.43
C ASP A 47 -22.62 -28.71 4.02
N ILE A 48 -23.59 -27.96 3.51
CA ILE A 48 -24.22 -28.14 2.20
C ILE A 48 -23.20 -27.91 1.08
N ARG A 49 -22.45 -26.81 1.14
CA ARG A 49 -21.37 -26.48 0.21
C ARG A 49 -20.28 -27.56 0.16
N ARG A 50 -19.91 -28.11 1.31
CA ARG A 50 -18.95 -29.24 1.42
C ARG A 50 -19.51 -30.53 0.82
N GLN A 51 -20.80 -30.81 1.01
CA GLN A 51 -21.46 -31.96 0.38
C GLN A 51 -21.50 -31.84 -1.15
N LEU A 52 -21.88 -30.68 -1.68
CA LEU A 52 -21.88 -30.40 -3.13
C LEU A 52 -20.47 -30.49 -3.72
N GLY A 53 -19.45 -29.99 -3.02
CA GLY A 53 -18.05 -30.12 -3.42
C GLY A 53 -17.51 -31.54 -3.38
N HIS A 54 -18.04 -32.41 -2.50
CA HIS A 54 -17.69 -33.84 -2.46
C HIS A 54 -18.36 -34.64 -3.59
N ALA A 55 -19.58 -34.27 -4.01
CA ALA A 55 -20.25 -34.87 -5.15
C ALA A 55 -19.72 -34.37 -6.52
N GLY A 56 -19.00 -33.25 -6.56
CA GLY A 56 -18.42 -32.71 -7.79
C GLY A 56 -19.45 -32.09 -8.74
N ILE A 57 -20.57 -31.59 -8.20
CA ILE A 57 -21.73 -31.09 -8.97
C ILE A 57 -21.35 -29.95 -9.92
N VAL A 58 -20.38 -29.11 -9.54
CA VAL A 58 -19.85 -28.05 -10.42
C VAL A 58 -19.27 -28.68 -11.70
N GLN A 59 -18.35 -29.63 -11.54
CA GLN A 59 -17.59 -30.25 -12.63
C GLN A 59 -18.44 -31.16 -13.51
N ASN A 60 -19.31 -31.96 -12.90
CA ASN A 60 -20.07 -33.01 -13.56
C ASN A 60 -21.34 -32.47 -14.25
N ASP A 61 -22.00 -31.49 -13.63
CA ASP A 61 -23.36 -31.09 -13.99
C ASP A 61 -23.43 -29.61 -14.39
N LEU A 62 -23.08 -28.69 -13.50
CA LEU A 62 -23.35 -27.25 -13.70
C LEU A 62 -22.58 -26.66 -14.89
N LEU A 63 -21.31 -27.02 -15.05
CA LEU A 63 -20.53 -26.57 -16.21
C LEU A 63 -21.05 -27.18 -17.52
N GLN A 64 -21.57 -28.41 -17.49
CA GLN A 64 -22.17 -29.03 -18.67
C GLN A 64 -23.51 -28.39 -19.02
N LEU A 65 -24.33 -28.00 -18.03
CA LEU A 65 -25.57 -27.26 -18.23
C LEU A 65 -25.33 -25.92 -18.92
N ILE A 66 -24.32 -25.15 -18.49
CA ILE A 66 -23.92 -23.89 -19.14
C ILE A 66 -23.52 -24.12 -20.60
N LYS A 67 -22.73 -25.16 -20.91
CA LYS A 67 -22.29 -25.45 -22.28
C LYS A 67 -23.42 -25.94 -23.20
N TYR A 68 -24.23 -26.90 -22.75
CA TYR A 68 -25.22 -27.56 -23.60
C TYR A 68 -26.60 -26.88 -23.67
N TYR A 69 -26.93 -26.00 -22.71
CA TYR A 69 -28.25 -25.37 -22.62
C TYR A 69 -28.18 -23.83 -22.60
N LYS A 70 -27.19 -23.25 -23.30
CA LYS A 70 -26.97 -21.80 -23.40
C LYS A 70 -28.17 -20.99 -23.94
N ASP A 71 -29.09 -21.64 -24.65
CA ASP A 71 -30.28 -21.00 -25.23
C ASP A 71 -31.45 -20.88 -24.23
N ASP A 72 -31.43 -21.68 -23.15
CA ASP A 72 -32.41 -21.63 -22.07
C ASP A 72 -32.01 -20.56 -21.06
N ALA A 73 -32.34 -19.30 -21.34
CA ALA A 73 -31.91 -18.14 -20.56
C ALA A 73 -32.24 -18.24 -19.06
N VAL A 74 -33.40 -18.80 -18.71
CA VAL A 74 -33.86 -18.95 -17.32
C VAL A 74 -33.04 -20.01 -16.58
N LEU A 75 -32.76 -21.14 -17.24
CA LEU A 75 -31.86 -22.16 -16.67
C LEU A 75 -30.42 -21.64 -16.58
N PHE A 76 -29.93 -20.96 -17.62
CA PHE A 76 -28.59 -20.38 -17.67
C PHE A 76 -28.35 -19.41 -16.52
N ASP A 77 -29.23 -18.41 -16.29
CA ASP A 77 -29.08 -17.48 -15.16
C ASP A 77 -29.19 -18.21 -13.80
N THR A 78 -30.09 -19.17 -13.68
CA THR A 78 -30.25 -19.92 -12.42
C THR A 78 -28.99 -20.74 -12.10
N VAL A 79 -28.39 -21.41 -13.11
CA VAL A 79 -27.12 -22.14 -12.94
C VAL A 79 -25.96 -21.19 -12.69
N LEU A 80 -25.89 -20.05 -13.40
CA LEU A 80 -24.89 -19.00 -13.19
C LEU A 80 -24.93 -18.47 -11.74
N ARG A 81 -26.12 -18.23 -11.18
CA ARG A 81 -26.30 -17.82 -9.78
C ARG A 81 -25.81 -18.87 -8.78
N LEU A 82 -26.03 -20.16 -9.08
CA LEU A 82 -25.52 -21.26 -8.26
C LEU A 82 -23.98 -21.37 -8.35
N LEU A 83 -23.40 -21.24 -9.54
CA LEU A 83 -21.95 -21.20 -9.77
C LEU A 83 -21.28 -20.02 -9.05
N VAL A 84 -21.86 -18.81 -9.17
CA VAL A 84 -21.40 -17.60 -8.46
C VAL A 84 -21.40 -17.82 -6.95
N ASN A 85 -22.44 -18.45 -6.38
CA ASN A 85 -22.46 -18.76 -4.96
C ASN A 85 -21.40 -19.82 -4.59
N LEU A 86 -21.34 -20.94 -5.29
CA LEU A 86 -20.42 -22.05 -4.97
C LEU A 86 -18.94 -21.69 -5.11
N THR A 87 -18.60 -20.73 -5.98
CA THR A 87 -17.23 -20.25 -6.21
C THR A 87 -16.81 -19.09 -5.30
N GLN A 88 -17.66 -18.64 -4.36
CA GLN A 88 -17.31 -17.59 -3.41
C GLN A 88 -16.05 -17.93 -2.59
N PRO A 89 -15.15 -16.95 -2.32
CA PRO A 89 -13.98 -17.18 -1.49
C PRO A 89 -14.35 -17.73 -0.10
N ALA A 90 -13.69 -18.80 0.33
CA ALA A 90 -13.97 -19.49 1.60
C ALA A 90 -14.00 -18.55 2.82
N TYR A 91 -13.18 -17.49 2.81
CA TYR A 91 -13.16 -16.44 3.85
C TYR A 91 -14.50 -15.71 4.04
N LEU A 92 -15.27 -15.51 2.97
CA LEU A 92 -16.62 -14.91 3.05
C LEU A 92 -17.61 -15.87 3.69
N CYS A 93 -17.52 -17.18 3.37
CA CYS A 93 -18.40 -18.21 3.92
C CYS A 93 -18.29 -18.34 5.45
N PHE A 94 -17.12 -18.01 6.03
CA PHE A 94 -16.88 -18.02 7.48
C PHE A 94 -16.91 -16.60 8.08
N ASN A 95 -17.90 -15.78 7.69
CA ASN A 95 -18.19 -14.47 8.28
C ASN A 95 -16.97 -13.51 8.30
N ASN A 96 -16.22 -13.45 7.21
CA ASN A 96 -14.99 -12.65 7.07
C ASN A 96 -13.93 -12.96 8.15
N GLN A 97 -13.86 -14.20 8.63
CA GLN A 97 -12.84 -14.63 9.60
C GLN A 97 -12.26 -15.99 9.22
N ILE A 98 -10.98 -16.18 9.55
CA ILE A 98 -10.34 -17.49 9.47
C ILE A 98 -10.58 -18.21 10.80
N PRO A 99 -11.29 -19.35 10.85
CA PRO A 99 -11.59 -20.03 12.11
C PRO A 99 -10.31 -20.45 12.86
N GLU A 100 -10.23 -20.11 14.15
CA GLU A 100 -9.14 -20.57 15.02
C GLU A 100 -9.37 -21.97 15.60
N ASP A 101 -10.63 -22.41 15.71
CA ASP A 101 -10.95 -23.76 16.16
C ASP A 101 -10.49 -24.82 15.15
N LYS A 102 -10.02 -25.96 15.67
CA LYS A 102 -9.46 -27.04 14.85
C LYS A 102 -10.50 -27.68 13.92
N THR A 103 -11.76 -27.80 14.32
CA THR A 103 -12.80 -28.45 13.51
C THR A 103 -13.25 -27.53 12.38
N LEU A 104 -13.64 -26.30 12.69
CA LEU A 104 -14.00 -25.28 11.69
C LEU A 104 -12.84 -24.95 10.76
N ARG A 105 -11.59 -24.93 11.25
CA ARG A 105 -10.40 -24.75 10.40
C ARG A 105 -10.20 -25.89 9.41
N ASN A 106 -10.58 -27.13 9.74
CA ASN A 106 -10.56 -28.23 8.79
C ASN A 106 -11.64 -28.06 7.71
N TYR A 107 -12.86 -27.66 8.08
CA TYR A 107 -13.94 -27.39 7.12
C TYR A 107 -13.60 -26.24 6.16
N TYR A 108 -12.97 -25.17 6.68
CA TYR A 108 -12.42 -24.09 5.88
C TYR A 108 -11.40 -24.59 4.84
N LEU A 109 -10.45 -25.45 5.25
CA LEU A 109 -9.45 -26.02 4.34
C LEU A 109 -10.05 -27.01 3.33
N GLU A 110 -11.10 -27.72 3.71
CA GLU A 110 -11.87 -28.59 2.81
C GLU A 110 -12.58 -27.78 1.72
N ILE A 111 -13.17 -26.63 2.07
CA ILE A 111 -13.75 -25.70 1.08
C ILE A 111 -12.68 -25.08 0.19
N GLU A 112 -11.51 -24.68 0.70
CA GLU A 112 -10.39 -24.23 -0.15
C GLU A 112 -9.95 -25.31 -1.15
N SER A 113 -9.94 -26.58 -0.74
CA SER A 113 -9.66 -27.72 -1.63
C SER A 113 -10.75 -27.92 -2.70
N HIS A 114 -12.03 -27.80 -2.34
CA HIS A 114 -13.12 -27.87 -3.33
C HIS A 114 -13.05 -26.71 -4.33
N LEU A 115 -12.79 -25.48 -3.87
CA LEU A 115 -12.59 -24.32 -4.74
C LEU A 115 -11.41 -24.53 -5.70
N TYR A 116 -10.29 -25.08 -5.24
CA TYR A 116 -9.17 -25.44 -6.11
C TYR A 116 -9.59 -26.42 -7.22
N ASN A 117 -10.33 -27.48 -6.86
CA ASN A 117 -10.86 -28.45 -7.81
C ASN A 117 -11.91 -27.85 -8.78
N TYR A 118 -12.65 -26.81 -8.37
CA TYR A 118 -13.51 -26.07 -9.29
C TYR A 118 -12.67 -25.29 -10.30
N LYS A 119 -11.62 -24.57 -9.85
CA LYS A 119 -10.71 -23.81 -10.73
C LYS A 119 -10.04 -24.71 -11.79
N GLU A 120 -9.71 -25.95 -11.44
CA GLU A 120 -9.21 -26.96 -12.41
C GLU A 120 -10.25 -27.28 -13.50
N ALA A 121 -11.53 -27.43 -13.13
CA ALA A 121 -12.61 -27.66 -14.08
C ALA A 121 -13.00 -26.42 -14.92
N PHE A 122 -12.64 -25.20 -14.48
CA PHE A 122 -12.77 -23.98 -15.29
C PHE A 122 -11.68 -23.85 -16.38
N VAL A 123 -10.71 -24.77 -16.48
CA VAL A 123 -9.77 -24.82 -17.61
C VAL A 123 -10.44 -25.51 -18.82
N ASP A 124 -11.47 -24.87 -19.37
CA ASP A 124 -12.29 -25.36 -20.48
C ASP A 124 -12.55 -24.26 -21.51
N GLU A 125 -12.01 -24.42 -22.71
CA GLU A 125 -12.12 -23.46 -23.82
C GLU A 125 -13.56 -23.29 -24.32
N GLU A 126 -14.34 -24.38 -24.38
CA GLU A 126 -15.74 -24.35 -24.84
C GLU A 126 -16.63 -23.56 -23.87
N LEU A 127 -16.40 -23.75 -22.57
CA LEU A 127 -17.11 -23.04 -21.50
C LEU A 127 -16.89 -21.54 -21.62
N PHE A 128 -15.62 -21.12 -21.77
CA PHE A 128 -15.28 -19.71 -21.84
C PHE A 128 -15.71 -19.06 -23.17
N ALA A 129 -15.68 -19.79 -24.29
CA ALA A 129 -16.26 -19.31 -25.53
C ALA A 129 -17.77 -19.00 -25.41
N VAL A 130 -18.54 -19.86 -24.73
CA VAL A 130 -19.98 -19.61 -24.46
C VAL A 130 -20.18 -18.40 -23.55
N LEU A 131 -19.33 -18.19 -22.54
CA LEU A 131 -19.39 -17.00 -21.68
C LEU A 131 -19.02 -15.71 -22.44
N THR A 132 -17.98 -15.73 -23.28
CA THR A 132 -17.62 -14.60 -24.15
C THR A 132 -18.75 -14.26 -25.13
N GLU A 133 -19.37 -15.26 -25.75
CA GLU A 133 -20.50 -15.09 -26.66
C GLU A 133 -21.68 -14.39 -25.96
N LYS A 134 -22.06 -14.85 -24.76
CA LYS A 134 -23.14 -14.24 -23.96
C LYS A 134 -22.83 -12.83 -23.47
N ILE A 135 -21.60 -12.57 -23.03
CA ILE A 135 -21.16 -11.20 -22.68
C ILE A 135 -21.25 -10.31 -23.92
N GLY A 136 -20.73 -10.77 -25.06
CA GLY A 136 -20.78 -10.04 -26.33
C GLY A 136 -22.20 -9.77 -26.82
N ASP A 137 -23.14 -10.70 -26.66
CA ASP A 137 -24.55 -10.51 -27.02
C ASP A 137 -25.23 -9.43 -26.17
N ILE A 138 -24.96 -9.36 -24.87
CA ILE A 138 -25.45 -8.29 -23.99
C ILE A 138 -24.81 -6.95 -24.37
N LEU A 139 -23.50 -6.93 -24.64
CA LEU A 139 -22.76 -5.70 -24.97
C LEU A 139 -23.11 -5.11 -26.34
N LYS A 140 -23.67 -5.90 -27.27
CA LYS A 140 -24.24 -5.41 -28.55
C LYS A 140 -25.50 -4.56 -28.35
N LEU A 141 -26.18 -4.68 -27.22
CA LEU A 141 -27.33 -3.84 -26.87
C LEU A 141 -26.82 -2.52 -26.28
N ASP A 142 -27.39 -1.40 -26.72
CA ASP A 142 -27.12 -0.09 -26.11
C ASP A 142 -27.46 -0.12 -24.62
N TRP A 143 -26.67 0.59 -23.81
CA TRP A 143 -26.81 0.61 -22.36
C TRP A 143 -28.22 1.01 -21.85
N GLU A 144 -28.92 1.86 -22.61
CA GLU A 144 -30.30 2.29 -22.34
C GLU A 144 -31.34 1.20 -22.66
N HIS A 145 -31.07 0.32 -23.63
CA HIS A 145 -31.99 -0.72 -24.08
C HIS A 145 -31.89 -2.03 -23.28
N ARG A 146 -30.79 -2.25 -22.56
CA ARG A 146 -30.58 -3.42 -21.69
C ARG A 146 -31.53 -3.42 -20.50
N GLN A 147 -32.20 -4.55 -20.29
CA GLN A 147 -33.08 -4.77 -19.16
C GLN A 147 -32.27 -4.96 -17.86
N GLU A 148 -32.94 -4.85 -16.71
CA GLU A 148 -32.31 -5.12 -15.41
C GLU A 148 -31.78 -6.57 -15.33
N GLU A 149 -32.48 -7.52 -15.95
CA GLU A 149 -32.05 -8.92 -16.05
C GLU A 149 -30.74 -9.08 -16.84
N ASP A 150 -30.57 -8.36 -17.94
CA ASP A 150 -29.33 -8.37 -18.75
C ASP A 150 -28.16 -7.81 -17.94
N LYS A 151 -28.38 -6.70 -17.23
CA LYS A 151 -27.36 -6.03 -16.39
C LYS A 151 -26.93 -6.95 -15.24
N LEU A 152 -27.89 -7.59 -14.57
CA LEU A 152 -27.62 -8.56 -13.50
C LEU A 152 -26.93 -9.83 -14.01
N THR A 153 -27.25 -10.30 -15.21
CA THR A 153 -26.61 -11.48 -15.82
C THR A 153 -25.15 -11.16 -16.20
N LEU A 154 -24.89 -9.97 -16.77
CA LEU A 154 -23.53 -9.48 -17.06
C LEU A 154 -22.70 -9.35 -15.76
N GLU A 155 -23.25 -8.72 -14.73
CA GLU A 155 -22.60 -8.59 -13.42
C GLU A 155 -22.26 -9.96 -12.81
N ARG A 156 -23.21 -10.92 -12.82
CA ARG A 156 -22.99 -12.28 -12.33
C ARG A 156 -21.90 -13.01 -13.12
N MET A 157 -21.82 -12.83 -14.43
CA MET A 157 -20.72 -13.38 -15.23
C MET A 157 -19.38 -12.79 -14.78
N LEU A 158 -19.26 -11.46 -14.63
CA LEU A 158 -18.03 -10.83 -14.13
C LEU A 158 -17.65 -11.31 -12.71
N ILE A 159 -18.62 -11.46 -11.80
CA ILE A 159 -18.37 -12.01 -10.46
C ILE A 159 -17.87 -13.46 -10.53
N LEU A 160 -18.39 -14.28 -11.46
CA LEU A 160 -17.88 -15.64 -11.68
C LEU A 160 -16.42 -15.62 -12.14
N LEU A 161 -16.06 -14.77 -13.11
CA LEU A 161 -14.67 -14.59 -13.55
C LEU A 161 -13.76 -14.20 -12.39
N ARG A 162 -14.19 -13.21 -11.60
CA ARG A 162 -13.48 -12.72 -10.41
C ARG A 162 -13.28 -13.84 -9.40
N ASN A 163 -14.32 -14.61 -9.08
CA ASN A 163 -14.25 -15.75 -8.17
C ASN A 163 -13.22 -16.80 -8.64
N VAL A 164 -13.29 -17.23 -9.91
CA VAL A 164 -12.39 -18.26 -10.46
C VAL A 164 -10.93 -17.80 -10.42
N LEU A 165 -10.65 -16.54 -10.76
CA LEU A 165 -9.30 -15.98 -10.66
C LEU A 165 -8.85 -15.83 -9.19
N HIS A 166 -9.74 -15.40 -8.28
CA HIS A 166 -9.43 -15.16 -6.86
C HIS A 166 -8.90 -16.41 -6.14
N ILE A 167 -9.39 -17.60 -6.47
CA ILE A 167 -8.99 -18.87 -5.85
C ILE A 167 -7.45 -18.99 -5.81
N ALA A 168 -6.91 -19.09 -4.58
CA ALA A 168 -5.48 -19.00 -4.29
C ALA A 168 -4.70 -20.19 -4.87
N PRO A 169 -3.41 -20.01 -5.23
CA PRO A 169 -2.56 -21.12 -5.62
C PRO A 169 -2.11 -21.89 -4.36
N ASP A 170 -2.13 -23.22 -4.40
CA ASP A 170 -1.54 -24.06 -3.34
C ASP A 170 -0.26 -24.73 -3.87
N PRO A 171 0.94 -24.23 -3.50
CA PRO A 171 2.21 -24.81 -3.92
C PRO A 171 2.41 -26.27 -3.50
N SER A 172 1.71 -26.74 -2.45
CA SER A 172 1.82 -28.11 -1.94
C SER A 172 1.02 -29.13 -2.77
N MET A 173 -0.11 -28.67 -3.33
CA MET A 173 -0.92 -29.44 -4.27
C MET A 173 -0.33 -29.38 -5.68
N GLU A 174 0.09 -28.18 -6.11
CA GLU A 174 0.49 -27.91 -7.48
C GLU A 174 1.80 -28.61 -7.89
N LYS A 175 2.83 -28.60 -7.05
CA LYS A 175 4.13 -29.29 -7.25
C LYS A 175 4.87 -28.98 -8.57
N ARG A 176 4.50 -27.90 -9.28
CA ARG A 176 5.15 -27.43 -10.52
C ARG A 176 6.31 -26.47 -10.22
N THR A 177 7.23 -26.32 -11.18
CA THR A 177 8.40 -25.43 -11.07
C THR A 177 8.18 -24.08 -11.76
N ASP A 178 9.09 -23.12 -11.54
CA ASP A 178 9.14 -21.89 -12.33
C ASP A 178 9.29 -22.20 -13.83
N ASP A 179 8.70 -21.36 -14.68
CA ASP A 179 8.52 -21.52 -16.13
C ASP A 179 7.59 -22.69 -16.59
N ASP A 180 7.07 -23.56 -15.69
CA ASP A 180 5.89 -24.41 -16.00
C ASP A 180 4.60 -23.58 -15.96
N ALA A 181 3.58 -23.98 -16.73
CA ALA A 181 2.24 -23.37 -16.64
C ALA A 181 1.59 -23.68 -15.28
N SER A 182 1.24 -22.65 -14.52
CA SER A 182 0.42 -22.80 -13.31
C SER A 182 -1.04 -23.17 -13.61
N LEU A 183 -1.84 -23.54 -12.59
CA LEU A 183 -3.29 -23.64 -12.78
C LEU A 183 -3.93 -22.27 -13.12
N HIS A 184 -3.39 -21.19 -12.55
CA HIS A 184 -3.85 -19.83 -12.82
C HIS A 184 -3.46 -19.36 -14.23
N ASP A 185 -2.23 -19.67 -14.66
CA ASP A 185 -1.72 -19.53 -16.03
C ASP A 185 -2.63 -20.22 -17.05
N GLN A 186 -3.09 -21.44 -16.76
CA GLN A 186 -4.00 -22.18 -17.64
C GLN A 186 -5.36 -21.47 -17.81
N VAL A 187 -5.91 -20.92 -16.73
CA VAL A 187 -7.12 -20.08 -16.80
C VAL A 187 -6.87 -18.82 -17.62
N ILE A 188 -5.74 -18.12 -17.42
CA ILE A 188 -5.36 -16.94 -18.22
C ILE A 188 -5.23 -17.29 -19.70
N TRP A 189 -4.64 -18.44 -20.03
CA TRP A 189 -4.55 -18.90 -21.41
C TRP A 189 -5.92 -19.17 -22.04
N VAL A 190 -6.86 -19.74 -21.29
CA VAL A 190 -8.26 -19.93 -21.74
C VAL A 190 -8.97 -18.58 -21.95
N PHE A 191 -8.74 -17.57 -21.10
CA PHE A 191 -9.29 -16.22 -21.29
C PHE A 191 -8.78 -15.57 -22.59
N HIS A 192 -7.51 -15.76 -22.93
CA HIS A 192 -6.91 -15.28 -24.18
C HIS A 192 -7.52 -15.98 -25.41
N VAL A 193 -7.54 -17.32 -25.42
CA VAL A 193 -8.05 -18.12 -26.56
C VAL A 193 -9.55 -17.90 -26.79
N SER A 194 -10.33 -17.69 -25.74
CA SER A 194 -11.77 -17.43 -25.82
C SER A 194 -12.15 -15.97 -26.17
N GLY A 195 -11.18 -15.06 -26.37
CA GLY A 195 -11.44 -13.64 -26.63
C GLY A 195 -12.05 -12.89 -25.44
N MET A 196 -11.97 -13.45 -24.23
CA MET A 196 -12.52 -12.82 -23.03
C MET A 196 -11.71 -11.58 -22.61
N GLU A 197 -10.42 -11.56 -22.91
CA GLU A 197 -9.56 -10.40 -22.65
C GLU A 197 -10.00 -9.15 -23.45
N ASP A 198 -10.43 -9.32 -24.70
CA ASP A 198 -10.97 -8.24 -25.54
C ASP A 198 -12.28 -7.68 -24.97
N MET A 199 -13.16 -8.55 -24.46
CA MET A 199 -14.41 -8.12 -23.80
C MET A 199 -14.12 -7.33 -22.52
N LEU A 200 -13.13 -7.76 -21.72
CA LEU A 200 -12.71 -7.02 -20.53
C LEU A 200 -12.13 -5.65 -20.91
N LEU A 201 -11.32 -5.55 -21.97
CA LEU A 201 -10.80 -4.28 -22.48
C LEU A 201 -11.90 -3.38 -23.06
N TYR A 202 -12.91 -3.94 -23.72
CA TYR A 202 -14.05 -3.18 -24.22
C TYR A 202 -14.84 -2.55 -23.07
N ILE A 203 -15.28 -3.35 -22.08
CA ILE A 203 -15.97 -2.85 -20.88
C ILE A 203 -15.09 -1.84 -20.13
N ALA A 204 -13.78 -2.07 -20.08
CA ALA A 204 -12.82 -1.18 -19.44
C ALA A 204 -12.68 0.20 -20.13
N SER A 205 -12.92 0.27 -21.43
CA SER A 205 -12.84 1.51 -22.23
C SER A 205 -14.16 2.27 -22.32
N ALA A 206 -15.29 1.60 -22.03
CA ALA A 206 -16.64 2.15 -22.22
C ALA A 206 -17.08 3.03 -21.04
N ASP A 207 -17.40 4.30 -21.33
CA ASP A 207 -17.87 5.25 -20.31
C ASP A 207 -19.25 4.90 -19.73
N ASP A 208 -20.10 4.18 -20.49
CA ASP A 208 -21.43 3.75 -20.05
C ASP A 208 -21.36 2.61 -19.02
N GLU A 209 -20.28 1.83 -19.03
CA GLU A 209 -20.09 0.66 -18.15
C GLU A 209 -19.38 0.99 -16.83
N ARG A 210 -19.28 2.28 -16.46
CA ARG A 210 -18.59 2.74 -15.23
C ARG A 210 -19.06 2.08 -13.94
N GLN A 211 -20.29 1.55 -13.88
CA GLN A 211 -20.78 0.77 -12.74
C GLN A 211 -20.01 -0.56 -12.54
N LEU A 212 -19.48 -1.13 -13.62
CA LEU A 212 -18.73 -2.38 -13.62
C LEU A 212 -17.22 -2.18 -13.37
N CYS A 213 -16.74 -0.93 -13.23
CA CYS A 213 -15.31 -0.63 -13.16
C CYS A 213 -14.59 -1.32 -11.99
N MET A 214 -15.27 -1.52 -10.85
CA MET A 214 -14.75 -2.26 -9.70
C MET A 214 -14.51 -3.74 -10.06
N HIS A 215 -15.52 -4.40 -10.61
CA HIS A 215 -15.44 -5.80 -11.05
C HIS A 215 -14.31 -6.01 -12.07
N ILE A 216 -14.19 -5.11 -13.05
CA ILE A 216 -13.12 -5.15 -14.05
C ILE A 216 -11.74 -4.97 -13.40
N LEU A 217 -11.58 -4.01 -12.47
CA LEU A 217 -10.31 -3.79 -11.79
C LEU A 217 -9.92 -4.98 -10.89
N GLU A 218 -10.88 -5.63 -10.23
CA GLU A 218 -10.65 -6.86 -9.46
C GLU A 218 -10.17 -8.00 -10.38
N ILE A 219 -10.89 -8.27 -11.47
CA ILE A 219 -10.55 -9.31 -12.46
C ILE A 219 -9.12 -9.08 -12.98
N ILE A 220 -8.82 -7.86 -13.44
CA ILE A 220 -7.51 -7.49 -13.97
C ILE A 220 -6.43 -7.65 -12.89
N SER A 221 -6.64 -7.13 -11.67
CA SER A 221 -5.70 -7.29 -10.56
C SER A 221 -5.39 -8.76 -10.27
N LEU A 222 -6.41 -9.62 -10.36
CA LEU A 222 -6.27 -11.05 -10.13
C LEU A 222 -5.57 -11.78 -11.28
N MET A 223 -5.77 -11.40 -12.55
CA MET A 223 -5.01 -11.93 -13.70
C MET A 223 -3.50 -11.73 -13.56
N PHE A 224 -3.08 -10.61 -12.94
CA PHE A 224 -1.67 -10.24 -12.81
C PHE A 224 -1.04 -10.58 -11.44
N ARG A 225 -1.80 -11.16 -10.50
CA ARG A 225 -1.39 -11.32 -9.09
C ARG A 225 -0.09 -12.10 -8.86
N GLU A 226 0.22 -13.08 -9.71
CA GLU A 226 1.40 -13.95 -9.62
C GLU A 226 2.62 -13.36 -10.37
N GLN A 227 2.42 -12.30 -11.16
CA GLN A 227 3.44 -11.68 -12.02
C GLN A 227 4.26 -10.60 -11.31
N LYS A 228 5.45 -10.33 -11.86
CA LYS A 228 6.25 -9.13 -11.53
C LYS A 228 6.27 -8.17 -12.72
N PRO A 229 5.94 -6.88 -12.55
CA PRO A 229 5.98 -5.88 -13.62
C PRO A 229 7.32 -5.83 -14.38
N GLU A 230 8.44 -5.90 -13.66
CA GLU A 230 9.81 -5.94 -14.22
C GLU A 230 10.02 -7.10 -15.22
N VAL A 231 9.55 -8.30 -14.85
CA VAL A 231 9.71 -9.53 -15.64
C VAL A 231 8.76 -9.54 -16.83
N LEU A 232 7.57 -8.94 -16.67
CA LEU A 232 6.58 -8.83 -17.74
C LEU A 232 7.00 -7.77 -18.77
N ALA A 233 7.46 -6.59 -18.34
CA ALA A 233 7.93 -5.53 -19.23
C ALA A 233 9.10 -5.99 -20.12
N SER A 234 10.01 -6.79 -19.56
CA SER A 234 11.15 -7.38 -20.28
C SER A 234 10.80 -8.63 -21.12
N ALA A 235 9.57 -9.15 -21.05
CA ALA A 235 9.14 -10.27 -21.87
C ALA A 235 9.14 -9.92 -23.39
N GLY A 236 9.47 -10.91 -24.21
CA GLY A 236 9.57 -10.77 -25.68
C GLY A 236 10.81 -10.03 -26.18
N VAL A 237 11.49 -9.24 -25.35
CA VAL A 237 12.76 -8.62 -25.72
C VAL A 237 13.81 -9.71 -25.86
N LYS A 238 14.38 -9.89 -27.06
CA LYS A 238 15.57 -10.73 -27.25
C LYS A 238 16.72 -10.09 -26.47
N LYS A 239 16.97 -10.60 -25.25
CA LYS A 239 18.08 -10.14 -24.40
C LYS A 239 19.34 -9.97 -25.22
N SER A 240 19.96 -8.80 -25.09
CA SER A 240 21.21 -8.48 -25.76
C SER A 240 22.28 -9.50 -25.39
N LYS A 241 23.28 -9.72 -26.26
CA LYS A 241 24.41 -10.63 -25.92
C LYS A 241 25.07 -10.20 -24.61
N SER A 242 25.22 -8.89 -24.41
CA SER A 242 25.71 -8.25 -23.19
C SER A 242 24.88 -8.54 -21.93
N GLU A 243 23.54 -8.60 -22.01
CA GLU A 243 22.71 -9.00 -20.87
C GLU A 243 22.86 -10.48 -20.55
N LYS A 244 22.93 -11.35 -21.56
CA LYS A 244 23.15 -12.79 -21.35
C LYS A 244 24.50 -13.05 -20.67
N GLU A 245 25.55 -12.40 -21.17
CA GLU A 245 26.89 -12.45 -20.59
C GLU A 245 26.96 -11.80 -19.18
N ALA A 246 26.05 -10.87 -18.85
CA ALA A 246 25.94 -10.32 -17.49
C ALA A 246 25.21 -11.29 -16.55
N GLU A 247 24.10 -11.88 -16.98
CA GLU A 247 23.33 -12.87 -16.22
C GLU A 247 24.15 -14.16 -15.99
N GLU A 248 24.90 -14.63 -16.98
CA GLU A 248 25.82 -15.76 -16.82
C GLU A 248 26.89 -15.47 -15.77
N ARG A 249 27.50 -14.27 -15.79
CA ARG A 249 28.44 -13.85 -14.74
C ARG A 249 27.80 -13.69 -13.37
N GLU A 250 26.55 -13.22 -13.29
CA GLU A 250 25.81 -13.15 -12.03
C GLU A 250 25.50 -14.55 -11.47
N LEU A 251 25.06 -15.47 -12.32
CA LEU A 251 24.85 -16.87 -11.97
C LEU A 251 26.15 -17.56 -11.53
N GLU A 252 27.28 -17.26 -12.16
CA GLU A 252 28.60 -17.72 -11.74
C GLU A 252 28.99 -17.13 -10.37
N MET A 253 28.84 -15.82 -10.17
CA MET A 253 29.08 -15.19 -8.86
C MET A 253 28.19 -15.77 -7.75
N ILE A 254 26.90 -16.03 -8.02
CA ILE A 254 25.99 -16.68 -7.06
C ILE A 254 26.45 -18.12 -6.76
N ARG A 255 26.81 -18.89 -7.79
CA ARG A 255 27.34 -20.25 -7.66
C ARG A 255 28.67 -20.28 -6.90
N GLU A 256 29.53 -19.29 -7.06
CA GLU A 256 30.76 -19.13 -6.29
C GLU A 256 30.49 -18.74 -4.84
N GLN A 257 29.56 -17.82 -4.57
CA GLN A 257 29.12 -17.50 -3.22
C GLN A 257 28.50 -18.71 -2.51
N GLU A 258 27.71 -19.53 -3.22
CA GLU A 258 27.16 -20.77 -2.68
C GLU A 258 28.27 -21.80 -2.38
N ARG A 259 29.22 -21.99 -3.32
CA ARG A 259 30.40 -22.84 -3.09
C ARG A 259 31.25 -22.33 -1.92
N ALA A 260 31.43 -21.02 -1.77
CA ALA A 260 32.17 -20.41 -0.67
C ALA A 260 31.43 -20.59 0.67
N LYS A 261 30.10 -20.42 0.71
CA LYS A 261 29.26 -20.73 1.88
C LYS A 261 29.34 -22.20 2.25
N ARG A 262 29.15 -23.13 1.30
CA ARG A 262 29.28 -24.58 1.51
C ARG A 262 30.67 -24.97 2.00
N ARG A 263 31.74 -24.36 1.46
CA ARG A 263 33.13 -24.54 1.95
C ARG A 263 33.26 -24.01 3.38
N ALA A 264 32.79 -22.80 3.69
CA ALA A 264 32.85 -22.24 5.03
C ALA A 264 32.02 -23.03 6.06
N GLU A 265 30.89 -23.62 5.65
CA GLU A 265 30.10 -24.54 6.46
C GLU A 265 30.83 -25.87 6.67
N PHE A 266 31.47 -26.42 5.62
CA PHE A 266 32.30 -27.61 5.72
C PHE A 266 33.51 -27.40 6.65
N LEU A 267 34.17 -26.24 6.60
CA LEU A 267 35.23 -25.85 7.54
C LEU A 267 34.72 -25.69 8.99
N LYS A 268 33.45 -25.35 9.18
CA LYS A 268 32.79 -25.31 10.51
C LYS A 268 32.33 -26.68 11.00
N GLN A 269 32.22 -27.66 10.11
CA GLN A 269 31.88 -29.03 10.46
C GLN A 269 33.13 -29.78 10.94
N SER A 270 32.93 -30.70 11.88
CA SER A 270 33.99 -31.60 12.31
C SER A 270 34.34 -32.56 11.17
N SER A 271 35.64 -32.68 10.85
CA SER A 271 36.15 -33.70 9.93
C SER A 271 35.98 -35.14 10.44
N ARG A 272 35.56 -35.30 11.69
CA ARG A 272 35.30 -36.58 12.37
C ARG A 272 33.82 -36.73 12.73
N HIS A 273 33.35 -37.99 12.79
CA HIS A 273 31.96 -38.33 13.05
C HIS A 273 31.40 -37.70 14.34
N SER A 274 30.06 -37.54 14.41
CA SER A 274 29.36 -36.86 15.52
C SER A 274 29.67 -37.39 16.93
N ARG A 275 30.05 -38.68 17.07
CA ARG A 275 30.44 -39.32 18.34
C ARG A 275 31.87 -38.99 18.79
N PHE A 276 32.69 -38.31 17.97
CA PHE A 276 34.07 -37.94 18.31
C PHE A 276 34.06 -36.59 19.06
N GLY A 277 33.56 -36.61 20.30
CA GLY A 277 33.51 -35.44 21.16
C GLY A 277 34.82 -35.25 21.93
N GLY A 278 35.65 -34.29 21.51
CA GLY A 278 36.75 -33.81 22.34
C GLY A 278 36.23 -33.07 23.57
N THR A 279 36.79 -33.35 24.75
CA THR A 279 36.45 -32.68 26.01
C THR A 279 37.52 -31.65 26.34
N TYR A 280 37.15 -30.37 26.32
CA TYR A 280 38.02 -29.23 26.54
C TYR A 280 37.67 -28.56 27.88
N VAL A 281 38.67 -27.95 28.52
CA VAL A 281 38.48 -27.13 29.73
C VAL A 281 38.72 -25.67 29.36
N VAL A 282 37.70 -24.83 29.56
CA VAL A 282 37.76 -23.40 29.29
C VAL A 282 38.33 -22.70 30.53
N LYS A 283 39.63 -22.40 30.49
CA LYS A 283 40.29 -21.64 31.55
C LYS A 283 39.64 -20.27 31.73
N ASN A 284 39.68 -19.76 32.95
CA ASN A 284 39.09 -18.47 33.38
C ASN A 284 37.56 -18.36 33.27
N LEU A 285 36.83 -19.42 32.88
CA LEU A 285 35.37 -19.45 32.95
C LEU A 285 34.91 -20.47 34.01
N LYS A 286 34.41 -19.98 35.14
CA LYS A 286 33.88 -20.85 36.22
C LYS A 286 32.51 -21.41 35.84
N SER A 287 32.32 -22.70 36.12
CA SER A 287 31.03 -23.38 36.11
C SER A 287 30.21 -23.02 37.36
N ILE A 288 28.95 -23.48 37.40
CA ILE A 288 28.03 -23.36 38.55
C ILE A 288 28.66 -23.97 39.82
N SER A 289 29.55 -24.96 39.68
CA SER A 289 30.28 -25.63 40.77
C SER A 289 31.67 -25.03 41.06
N GLU A 290 31.90 -23.77 40.71
CA GLU A 290 33.15 -22.97 40.83
C GLU A 290 34.41 -23.50 40.12
N ARG A 291 34.40 -24.75 39.65
CA ARG A 291 35.47 -25.36 38.84
C ARG A 291 35.45 -24.82 37.40
N GLU A 292 36.57 -24.94 36.69
CA GLU A 292 36.68 -24.53 35.28
C GLU A 292 35.62 -25.23 34.39
N MET A 293 35.08 -24.52 33.41
CA MET A 293 33.98 -25.03 32.59
C MET A 293 34.47 -26.09 31.59
N ILE A 294 33.80 -27.24 31.58
CA ILE A 294 33.99 -28.30 30.60
C ILE A 294 33.13 -28.04 29.34
N TYR A 295 33.73 -28.11 28.16
CA TYR A 295 33.07 -27.92 26.86
C TYR A 295 33.39 -29.06 25.89
N HIS A 296 32.36 -29.65 25.27
CA HIS A 296 32.49 -30.89 24.47
C HIS A 296 32.48 -30.68 22.94
N LYS A 297 32.84 -29.47 22.47
CA LYS A 297 32.98 -29.17 21.04
C LYS A 297 34.26 -28.38 20.82
N ALA A 298 35.07 -28.80 19.85
CA ALA A 298 36.14 -27.95 19.34
C ALA A 298 35.51 -26.79 18.55
N LYS A 299 35.43 -25.60 19.16
CA LYS A 299 35.26 -24.35 18.42
C LYS A 299 36.66 -23.74 18.25
N GLY A 300 37.01 -23.35 17.03
CA GLY A 300 38.31 -22.73 16.73
C GLY A 300 38.46 -21.30 17.27
N ASP A 301 37.39 -20.75 17.84
CA ASP A 301 37.31 -19.42 18.41
C ASP A 301 36.64 -19.52 19.80
N VAL A 302 37.25 -18.87 20.80
CA VAL A 302 36.82 -18.86 22.20
C VAL A 302 35.66 -17.89 22.40
N GLU A 303 35.55 -16.82 21.61
CA GLU A 303 34.43 -15.86 21.68
C GLU A 303 33.12 -16.50 21.20
N ALA A 304 33.21 -17.52 20.35
CA ALA A 304 32.06 -18.28 19.86
C ALA A 304 31.48 -19.28 20.89
N ILE A 305 31.94 -19.33 22.14
CA ILE A 305 31.45 -20.26 23.18
C ILE A 305 30.10 -19.78 23.75
N THR A 306 29.04 -20.01 22.98
CA THR A 306 27.65 -19.74 23.34
C THR A 306 27.05 -20.83 24.24
N LEU A 307 26.89 -20.53 25.53
CA LEU A 307 26.17 -21.35 26.53
C LEU A 307 24.69 -21.62 26.17
N ASN A 308 24.13 -20.83 25.26
CA ASN A 308 22.74 -20.93 24.83
C ASN A 308 22.50 -21.98 23.73
N ASP A 309 23.55 -22.54 23.09
CA ASP A 309 23.42 -23.52 21.99
C ASP A 309 22.63 -24.79 22.38
N LYS A 310 22.68 -25.19 23.66
CA LYS A 310 21.95 -26.35 24.19
C LYS A 310 20.58 -26.00 24.77
N LYS A 311 20.26 -24.71 24.95
CA LYS A 311 18.94 -24.30 25.47
C LYS A 311 17.91 -24.49 24.36
N ARG A 312 16.86 -25.27 24.64
CA ARG A 312 15.68 -25.31 23.76
C ARG A 312 15.15 -23.88 23.63
N ARG A 313 15.17 -23.33 22.41
CA ARG A 313 14.57 -22.01 22.16
C ARG A 313 13.12 -22.04 22.62
N THR A 314 12.75 -21.10 23.48
CA THR A 314 11.36 -20.95 23.93
C THR A 314 10.48 -20.68 22.71
N LYS A 315 9.36 -21.40 22.58
CA LYS A 315 8.41 -21.14 21.50
C LYS A 315 7.84 -19.74 21.71
N ILE A 316 8.09 -18.83 20.76
CA ILE A 316 7.44 -17.53 20.73
C ILE A 316 5.93 -17.79 20.57
N ALA A 317 5.11 -17.21 21.45
CA ALA A 317 3.66 -17.34 21.41
C ALA A 317 3.12 -16.86 20.04
N LYS A 318 2.08 -17.53 19.50
CA LYS A 318 1.56 -17.27 18.14
C LYS A 318 1.33 -15.78 17.85
N ASN A 319 0.86 -15.02 18.84
CA ASN A 319 0.50 -13.59 18.74
C ASN A 319 1.73 -12.65 18.70
N ARG A 320 2.94 -13.18 18.88
CA ARG A 320 4.22 -12.45 18.81
C ARG A 320 5.17 -13.01 17.72
N GLN A 321 4.70 -13.93 16.89
CA GLN A 321 5.52 -14.45 15.79
C GLN A 321 5.53 -13.45 14.64
N PRO A 322 6.69 -13.25 13.96
CA PRO A 322 6.76 -12.41 12.79
C PRO A 322 5.82 -12.90 11.69
N ILE A 323 5.12 -11.97 11.05
CA ILE A 323 4.27 -12.29 9.91
C ILE A 323 5.16 -12.78 8.75
N LYS A 324 4.89 -14.00 8.28
CA LYS A 324 5.53 -14.53 7.07
C LYS A 324 5.01 -13.78 5.85
N ASN A 325 5.90 -13.40 4.94
CA ASN A 325 5.50 -12.83 3.65
C ASN A 325 4.70 -13.89 2.87
N THR A 326 3.56 -13.49 2.30
CA THR A 326 2.68 -14.35 1.49
C THR A 326 2.81 -14.06 -0.01
N GLU A 327 3.82 -13.29 -0.42
CA GLU A 327 4.05 -12.95 -1.84
C GLU A 327 4.54 -14.18 -2.62
N VAL A 328 3.60 -14.91 -3.20
CA VAL A 328 3.86 -15.95 -4.21
C VAL A 328 4.02 -15.27 -5.56
N CYS A 329 5.23 -14.80 -5.85
CA CYS A 329 5.59 -14.41 -7.21
C CYS A 329 6.17 -15.63 -7.93
N ARG A 330 5.64 -15.94 -9.11
CA ARG A 330 6.13 -17.01 -9.97
C ARG A 330 6.62 -16.43 -11.29
N ARG A 331 7.43 -17.20 -12.01
CA ARG A 331 7.71 -16.94 -13.42
C ARG A 331 6.84 -17.85 -14.31
N SER A 332 5.76 -17.31 -14.85
CA SER A 332 4.86 -18.01 -15.81
C SER A 332 5.51 -18.26 -17.16
N THR A 333 4.94 -19.15 -17.99
CA THR A 333 5.48 -19.49 -19.32
C THR A 333 5.68 -18.28 -20.26
N LEU A 334 6.56 -18.38 -21.26
CA LEU A 334 6.83 -17.26 -22.17
C LEU A 334 5.59 -16.78 -22.94
N SER A 335 4.75 -17.69 -23.45
CA SER A 335 3.55 -17.35 -24.22
C SER A 335 2.57 -16.52 -23.40
N ILE A 336 2.32 -16.94 -22.15
CA ILE A 336 1.43 -16.24 -21.22
C ILE A 336 1.99 -14.87 -20.86
N ARG A 337 3.31 -14.75 -20.63
CA ARG A 337 3.97 -13.44 -20.43
C ARG A 337 3.89 -12.53 -21.65
N LEU A 338 3.73 -13.05 -22.87
CA LEU A 338 3.54 -12.24 -24.07
C LEU A 338 2.09 -11.72 -24.16
N CYS A 339 1.10 -12.60 -24.03
CA CYS A 339 -0.33 -12.23 -23.95
C CYS A 339 -0.57 -11.21 -22.82
N LEU A 340 -0.14 -11.50 -21.60
CA LEU A 340 -0.28 -10.59 -20.45
C LEU A 340 0.44 -9.24 -20.65
N LYS A 341 1.55 -9.22 -21.41
CA LYS A 341 2.25 -7.97 -21.76
C LYS A 341 1.48 -7.16 -22.79
N GLU A 342 0.93 -7.82 -23.81
CA GLU A 342 0.10 -7.20 -24.85
C GLU A 342 -1.16 -6.58 -24.24
N PHE A 343 -1.88 -7.35 -23.39
CA PHE A 343 -2.99 -6.84 -22.59
C PHE A 343 -2.59 -5.62 -21.75
N CYS A 344 -1.46 -5.67 -21.02
CA CYS A 344 -0.98 -4.54 -20.22
C CYS A 344 -0.72 -3.28 -21.07
N VAL A 345 -0.24 -3.42 -22.31
CA VAL A 345 0.00 -2.28 -23.21
C VAL A 345 -1.33 -1.69 -23.67
N GLN A 346 -2.26 -2.52 -24.16
CA GLN A 346 -3.58 -2.06 -24.61
C GLN A 346 -4.39 -1.42 -23.47
N PHE A 347 -4.34 -2.01 -22.28
CA PHE A 347 -4.97 -1.49 -21.07
C PHE A 347 -4.42 -0.11 -20.67
N LEU A 348 -3.09 0.07 -20.69
CA LEU A 348 -2.45 1.36 -20.38
C LEU A 348 -2.68 2.43 -21.45
N GLU A 349 -2.86 2.05 -22.72
CA GLU A 349 -3.12 3.00 -23.81
C GLU A 349 -4.58 3.48 -23.83
N ASN A 350 -5.54 2.59 -23.58
CA ASN A 350 -6.97 2.88 -23.83
C ASN A 350 -7.83 2.96 -22.55
N CYS A 351 -7.48 2.27 -21.47
CA CYS A 351 -8.42 1.96 -20.38
C CYS A 351 -8.01 2.49 -18.98
N TYR A 352 -6.69 2.60 -18.72
CA TYR A 352 -6.16 2.86 -17.38
C TYR A 352 -6.65 4.17 -16.77
N ASN A 353 -6.52 5.30 -17.49
CA ASN A 353 -6.91 6.61 -16.96
C ASN A 353 -8.43 6.68 -16.66
N PRO A 354 -9.36 6.27 -17.57
CA PRO A 354 -10.79 6.23 -17.28
C PRO A 354 -11.17 5.35 -16.07
N ILE A 355 -10.69 4.10 -16.01
CA ILE A 355 -11.02 3.21 -14.87
C ILE A 355 -10.48 3.75 -13.57
N MET A 356 -9.22 4.18 -13.53
CA MET A 356 -8.60 4.62 -12.27
C MET A 356 -9.24 5.91 -11.75
N PHE A 357 -9.79 6.75 -12.64
CA PHE A 357 -10.65 7.87 -12.26
C PHE A 357 -11.99 7.38 -11.69
N ALA A 358 -12.72 6.53 -12.42
CA ALA A 358 -14.05 6.04 -12.03
C ALA A 358 -14.02 5.26 -10.70
N VAL A 359 -13.06 4.36 -10.53
CA VAL A 359 -12.85 3.61 -9.28
C VAL A 359 -12.52 4.55 -8.12
N LYS A 360 -11.65 5.54 -8.32
CA LYS A 360 -11.30 6.51 -7.27
C LYS A 360 -12.52 7.36 -6.88
N ASP A 361 -13.33 7.78 -7.84
CA ASP A 361 -14.55 8.56 -7.61
C ASP A 361 -15.60 7.73 -6.84
N ASN A 362 -15.83 6.48 -7.24
CA ASN A 362 -16.72 5.54 -6.53
C ASN A 362 -16.24 5.28 -5.09
N LEU A 363 -14.95 4.97 -4.88
CA LEU A 363 -14.37 4.75 -3.54
C LEU A 363 -14.41 5.99 -2.63
N VAL A 364 -14.47 7.20 -3.19
CA VAL A 364 -14.59 8.44 -2.42
C VAL A 364 -16.06 8.77 -2.09
N ARG A 365 -16.99 8.49 -3.01
CA ARG A 365 -18.43 8.78 -2.86
C ARG A 365 -19.18 7.70 -2.10
N GLU A 366 -18.96 6.43 -2.44
CA GLU A 366 -19.75 5.28 -1.99
C GLU A 366 -19.18 4.60 -0.74
N LYS A 367 -18.74 5.36 0.26
CA LYS A 367 -18.15 4.82 1.52
C LYS A 367 -19.08 3.92 2.34
N THR A 368 -20.34 3.75 1.92
CA THR A 368 -21.35 2.86 2.51
C THR A 368 -21.39 1.47 1.86
N GLN A 369 -20.73 1.28 0.71
CA GLN A 369 -20.48 -0.04 0.15
C GLN A 369 -19.09 -0.48 0.60
N ASP A 370 -18.95 -1.73 1.08
CA ASP A 370 -17.67 -2.31 1.54
C ASP A 370 -16.77 -2.70 0.35
N HIS A 371 -16.58 -1.77 -0.59
CA HIS A 371 -15.69 -1.90 -1.75
C HIS A 371 -14.24 -2.11 -1.29
N ASP A 372 -13.57 -3.17 -1.77
CA ASP A 372 -12.18 -3.44 -1.38
C ASP A 372 -11.21 -2.53 -2.14
N GLU A 373 -10.81 -1.45 -1.48
CA GLU A 373 -9.90 -0.45 -2.03
C GLU A 373 -8.45 -0.97 -2.23
N THR A 374 -8.14 -2.18 -1.75
CA THR A 374 -6.80 -2.77 -1.92
C THR A 374 -6.48 -3.11 -3.37
N TYR A 375 -7.48 -3.42 -4.20
CA TYR A 375 -7.30 -3.64 -5.65
C TYR A 375 -6.89 -2.37 -6.38
N TYR A 376 -7.41 -1.21 -5.97
CA TYR A 376 -6.95 0.10 -6.47
C TYR A 376 -5.49 0.35 -6.10
N LEU A 377 -5.12 0.18 -4.83
CA LEU A 377 -3.73 0.38 -4.37
C LEU A 377 -2.75 -0.57 -5.06
N TRP A 378 -3.15 -1.84 -5.23
CA TRP A 378 -2.37 -2.83 -5.96
C TRP A 378 -2.20 -2.45 -7.44
N SER A 379 -3.28 -1.99 -8.09
CA SER A 379 -3.26 -1.58 -9.51
C SER A 379 -2.43 -0.32 -9.75
N VAL A 380 -2.54 0.71 -8.91
CA VAL A 380 -1.65 1.89 -8.94
C VAL A 380 -0.19 1.43 -8.93
N ARG A 381 0.18 0.55 -7.99
CA ARG A 381 1.55 0.03 -7.92
C ARG A 381 1.92 -0.75 -9.19
N PHE A 382 1.14 -1.77 -9.57
CA PHE A 382 1.52 -2.70 -10.64
C PHE A 382 1.66 -2.03 -12.01
N PHE A 383 0.67 -1.25 -12.42
CA PHE A 383 0.63 -0.65 -13.76
C PHE A 383 1.59 0.54 -13.91
N MET A 384 1.84 1.31 -12.84
CA MET A 384 2.86 2.36 -12.87
C MET A 384 4.27 1.77 -12.87
N GLU A 385 4.53 0.72 -12.07
CA GLU A 385 5.79 -0.03 -12.09
C GLU A 385 6.04 -0.59 -13.51
N PHE A 386 5.04 -1.21 -14.14
CA PHE A 386 5.13 -1.69 -15.53
C PHE A 386 5.39 -0.56 -16.53
N CYS A 387 4.63 0.55 -16.46
CA CYS A 387 4.78 1.70 -17.35
C CYS A 387 6.20 2.31 -17.24
N ARG A 388 6.75 2.43 -16.03
CA ARG A 388 8.11 2.92 -15.76
C ARG A 388 9.20 2.05 -16.36
N PHE A 389 9.00 0.73 -16.42
CA PHE A 389 9.96 -0.19 -17.05
C PHE A 389 9.78 -0.32 -18.57
N HIS A 390 8.55 -0.43 -19.06
CA HIS A 390 8.25 -0.67 -20.48
C HIS A 390 8.28 0.62 -21.31
N SER A 391 7.30 1.50 -21.12
CA SER A 391 7.01 2.59 -22.05
C SER A 391 7.70 3.91 -21.68
N LYS A 392 7.91 4.16 -20.37
CA LYS A 392 8.42 5.44 -19.81
C LYS A 392 7.61 6.69 -20.23
N ARG A 393 6.42 6.49 -20.82
CA ARG A 393 5.46 7.53 -21.20
C ARG A 393 4.53 7.81 -20.01
N VAL A 394 4.82 8.87 -19.27
CA VAL A 394 4.04 9.26 -18.08
C VAL A 394 2.60 9.67 -18.44
N GLU A 395 2.37 10.08 -19.69
CA GLU A 395 1.05 10.39 -20.27
C GLU A 395 0.03 9.24 -20.11
N LEU A 396 0.48 7.97 -20.15
CA LEU A 396 -0.41 6.80 -19.97
C LEU A 396 -0.94 6.64 -18.54
N VAL A 397 -0.33 7.33 -17.57
CA VAL A 397 -0.62 7.21 -16.12
C VAL A 397 -0.86 8.59 -15.49
N SER A 398 -1.37 9.54 -16.28
CA SER A 398 -1.61 10.92 -15.86
C SER A 398 -2.63 11.05 -14.73
N GLU A 399 -3.65 10.19 -14.69
CA GLU A 399 -4.69 10.22 -13.65
C GLU A 399 -4.12 9.92 -12.26
N THR A 400 -3.22 8.93 -12.17
CA THR A 400 -2.60 8.54 -10.91
C THR A 400 -1.41 9.45 -10.53
N MET A 401 -0.76 10.10 -11.50
CA MET A 401 0.23 11.16 -11.26
C MET A 401 -0.38 12.55 -11.00
N SER A 402 -1.35 12.62 -10.09
CA SER A 402 -2.00 13.86 -9.65
C SER A 402 -1.89 14.08 -8.14
N THR A 403 -1.86 15.35 -7.70
CA THR A 403 -1.79 15.69 -6.27
C THR A 403 -2.95 15.11 -5.47
N THR A 404 -4.12 14.94 -6.10
CA THR A 404 -5.30 14.33 -5.48
C THR A 404 -5.08 12.85 -5.17
N THR A 405 -4.47 12.10 -6.09
CA THR A 405 -4.15 10.68 -5.91
C THR A 405 -3.04 10.47 -4.88
N PHE A 406 -2.01 11.32 -4.86
CA PHE A 406 -1.01 11.34 -3.78
C PHE A 406 -1.65 11.55 -2.39
N HIS A 407 -2.57 12.52 -2.27
CA HIS A 407 -3.29 12.79 -1.04
C HIS A 407 -4.23 11.63 -0.64
N TYR A 408 -4.94 11.03 -1.59
CA TYR A 408 -5.83 9.89 -1.35
C TYR A 408 -5.06 8.68 -0.78
N ILE A 409 -3.94 8.28 -1.41
CA ILE A 409 -3.11 7.17 -0.93
C ILE A 409 -2.49 7.48 0.44
N TYR A 410 -2.06 8.73 0.68
CA TYR A 410 -1.57 9.17 1.97
C TYR A 410 -2.63 9.06 3.08
N THR A 411 -3.84 9.54 2.82
CA THR A 411 -4.95 9.50 3.78
C THR A 411 -5.37 8.06 4.08
N ASN A 412 -5.41 7.18 3.07
CA ASN A 412 -5.64 5.75 3.29
C ASN A 412 -4.50 5.10 4.11
N LEU A 413 -3.24 5.43 3.83
CA LEU A 413 -2.09 4.91 4.59
C LEU A 413 -2.12 5.32 6.07
N LEU A 414 -2.54 6.56 6.37
CA LEU A 414 -2.79 6.99 7.75
C LEU A 414 -3.98 6.26 8.37
N ASN A 415 -5.10 6.14 7.66
CA ASN A 415 -6.30 5.47 8.17
C ASN A 415 -6.00 4.00 8.55
N TYR A 416 -5.34 3.22 7.68
CA TYR A 416 -4.92 1.86 8.02
C TYR A 416 -3.96 1.80 9.20
N TYR A 417 -3.08 2.80 9.31
CA TYR A 417 -2.15 2.88 10.42
C TYR A 417 -2.87 3.13 11.76
N GLU A 418 -3.89 3.99 11.77
CA GLU A 418 -4.73 4.24 12.94
C GLU A 418 -5.62 3.04 13.27
N MET A 419 -6.30 2.46 12.28
CA MET A 419 -7.12 1.25 12.43
C MET A 419 -6.32 0.04 12.95
N MET A 420 -5.07 -0.11 12.53
CA MET A 420 -4.16 -1.13 13.08
C MET A 420 -3.86 -0.95 14.58
N ILE A 421 -3.92 0.27 15.11
CA ILE A 421 -3.71 0.56 16.54
C ILE A 421 -5.00 0.30 17.34
N THR A 422 -6.14 0.76 16.83
CA THR A 422 -7.45 0.65 17.49
C THR A 422 -7.94 -0.81 17.47
N GLU A 423 -7.96 -1.45 16.30
CA GLU A 423 -8.53 -2.78 16.08
C GLU A 423 -7.49 -3.90 16.21
N LYS A 424 -7.10 -4.17 17.45
CA LYS A 424 -6.06 -5.18 17.76
C LYS A 424 -6.40 -6.61 17.30
N LYS A 425 -7.67 -6.93 17.04
CA LYS A 425 -8.09 -8.22 16.47
C LYS A 425 -7.67 -8.33 15.00
N GLU A 426 -7.91 -7.28 14.22
CA GLU A 426 -7.70 -7.26 12.77
C GLU A 426 -6.42 -6.53 12.34
N ALA A 427 -5.58 -6.13 13.28
CA ALA A 427 -4.32 -5.44 13.01
C ALA A 427 -3.39 -6.12 11.98
N LYS A 428 -3.52 -7.42 11.73
CA LYS A 428 -2.81 -8.13 10.63
C LYS A 428 -3.41 -7.87 9.25
N VAL A 429 -4.73 -7.65 9.16
CA VAL A 429 -5.44 -7.24 7.94
C VAL A 429 -5.07 -5.79 7.64
N TRP A 430 -5.23 -4.89 8.61
CA TRP A 430 -4.81 -3.48 8.49
C TRP A 430 -3.32 -3.32 8.18
N GLY A 431 -2.44 -4.13 8.79
CA GLY A 431 -1.01 -4.16 8.46
C GLY A 431 -0.71 -4.60 7.01
N ARG A 432 -1.56 -5.43 6.39
CA ARG A 432 -1.46 -5.78 4.96
C ARG A 432 -1.98 -4.65 4.07
N ARG A 433 -3.12 -4.01 4.41
CA ARG A 433 -3.63 -2.83 3.68
C ARG A 433 -2.62 -1.67 3.70
N ALA A 434 -2.04 -1.38 4.87
CA ALA A 434 -0.96 -0.40 5.03
C ALA A 434 0.30 -0.74 4.20
N HIS A 435 0.61 -2.02 3.99
CA HIS A 435 1.73 -2.43 3.13
C HIS A 435 1.45 -2.17 1.65
N LEU A 436 0.23 -2.44 1.17
CA LEU A 436 -0.18 -2.12 -0.20
C LEU A 436 -0.17 -0.61 -0.45
N ALA A 437 -0.73 0.19 0.46
CA ALA A 437 -0.68 1.66 0.35
C ALA A 437 0.75 2.21 0.36
N LEU A 438 1.63 1.69 1.22
CA LEU A 438 3.04 2.08 1.24
C LEU A 438 3.73 1.76 -0.11
N LYS A 439 3.47 0.59 -0.70
CA LYS A 439 4.02 0.22 -2.02
C LYS A 439 3.49 1.10 -3.15
N ALA A 440 2.20 1.43 -3.14
CA ALA A 440 1.62 2.37 -4.11
C ALA A 440 2.27 3.75 -3.99
N TYR A 441 2.45 4.25 -2.76
CA TYR A 441 3.13 5.53 -2.50
C TYR A 441 4.62 5.51 -2.89
N GLN A 442 5.31 4.37 -2.70
CA GLN A 442 6.68 4.17 -3.16
C GLN A 442 6.78 4.27 -4.70
N GLU A 443 5.87 3.64 -5.43
CA GLU A 443 5.86 3.67 -6.89
C GLU A 443 5.48 5.04 -7.46
N LEU A 444 4.56 5.77 -6.81
CA LEU A 444 4.31 7.18 -7.11
C LEU A 444 5.58 8.03 -6.99
N MET A 445 6.38 7.84 -5.93
CA MET A 445 7.66 8.55 -5.78
C MET A 445 8.72 8.11 -6.80
N LEU A 446 8.78 6.82 -7.17
CA LEU A 446 9.71 6.31 -8.20
C LEU A 446 9.34 6.85 -9.58
N THR A 447 8.05 6.92 -9.90
CA THR A 447 7.54 7.54 -11.12
C THR A 447 7.91 9.03 -11.14
N LEU A 448 7.74 9.73 -10.02
CA LEU A 448 8.10 11.14 -9.85
C LEU A 448 9.63 11.42 -9.91
N ASP A 449 10.49 10.45 -9.58
CA ASP A 449 11.94 10.53 -9.86
C ASP A 449 12.24 10.28 -11.35
N SER A 450 11.48 9.39 -12.01
CA SER A 450 11.62 9.16 -13.45
C SER A 450 11.16 10.35 -14.30
N MET A 451 10.12 11.07 -13.88
CA MET A 451 9.66 12.32 -14.51
C MET A 451 10.76 13.40 -14.52
N ASP A 452 11.51 13.57 -13.42
CA ASP A 452 12.63 14.52 -13.32
C ASP A 452 13.79 14.20 -14.26
N ARG A 453 13.89 12.95 -14.71
CA ARG A 453 14.90 12.47 -15.66
C ARG A 453 14.37 12.40 -17.09
N SER A 454 13.09 12.71 -17.31
CA SER A 454 12.49 12.74 -18.64
C SER A 454 12.99 13.96 -19.43
N GLY A 455 13.14 13.82 -20.74
CA GLY A 455 13.53 14.93 -21.61
C GLY A 455 12.39 15.92 -21.93
N ASN A 456 11.16 15.65 -21.48
CA ASN A 456 10.00 16.47 -21.80
C ASN A 456 9.83 17.61 -20.77
N PRO A 457 9.87 18.90 -21.19
CA PRO A 457 9.75 20.03 -20.27
C PRO A 457 8.41 20.09 -19.53
N GLN A 458 7.30 19.65 -20.15
CA GLN A 458 5.98 19.65 -19.49
C GLN A 458 5.95 18.65 -18.33
N VAL A 459 6.44 17.43 -18.56
CA VAL A 459 6.52 16.36 -17.55
C VAL A 459 7.45 16.77 -16.39
N MET A 460 8.57 17.43 -16.70
CA MET A 460 9.45 17.99 -15.67
C MET A 460 8.77 19.09 -14.85
N GLU A 461 7.95 19.96 -15.45
CA GLU A 461 7.24 21.02 -14.71
C GLU A 461 6.15 20.45 -13.81
N SER A 462 5.34 19.52 -14.30
CA SER A 462 4.37 18.77 -13.48
C SER A 462 5.05 18.07 -12.29
N SER A 463 6.22 17.47 -12.51
CA SER A 463 7.03 16.88 -11.43
C SER A 463 7.43 17.92 -10.37
N LYS A 464 7.87 19.12 -10.76
CA LYS A 464 8.22 20.20 -9.82
C LYS A 464 7.03 20.63 -8.98
N VAL A 465 5.84 20.78 -9.58
CA VAL A 465 4.61 21.17 -8.87
C VAL A 465 4.25 20.12 -7.81
N ILE A 466 4.25 18.83 -8.17
CA ILE A 466 3.97 17.74 -7.23
C ILE A 466 5.04 17.70 -6.11
N LYS A 467 6.33 17.84 -6.44
CA LYS A 467 7.43 17.89 -5.46
C LYS A 467 7.32 19.09 -4.51
N GLY A 468 6.91 20.25 -5.00
CA GLY A 468 6.62 21.41 -4.16
C GLY A 468 5.58 21.07 -3.09
N ASN A 469 4.41 20.61 -3.50
CA ASN A 469 3.33 20.22 -2.60
C ASN A 469 3.78 19.15 -1.59
N LEU A 470 4.53 18.14 -2.06
CA LEU A 470 5.03 17.03 -1.24
C LEU A 470 6.05 17.47 -0.18
N PHE A 471 6.99 18.36 -0.51
CA PHE A 471 8.07 18.76 0.40
C PHE A 471 7.74 19.94 1.30
N TYR A 472 6.80 20.82 0.93
CA TYR A 472 6.39 21.95 1.79
C TYR A 472 5.34 21.56 2.83
N MET A 473 4.40 20.67 2.53
CA MET A 473 3.48 20.14 3.56
C MET A 473 4.26 19.34 4.63
N MET A 474 3.83 19.41 5.89
CA MET A 474 4.51 18.73 7.01
C MET A 474 4.07 17.26 7.11
N GLU A 475 2.81 17.04 6.75
CA GLU A 475 2.06 15.79 6.72
C GLU A 475 2.85 14.68 5.99
N TYR A 476 3.25 14.92 4.73
CA TYR A 476 4.04 13.97 3.94
C TYR A 476 5.49 13.80 4.42
N ARG A 477 6.03 14.73 5.22
CA ARG A 477 7.40 14.64 5.77
C ARG A 477 7.44 13.75 7.02
N ASP A 478 6.44 13.88 7.89
CA ASP A 478 6.42 13.20 9.19
C ASP A 478 5.92 11.74 9.12
N ILE A 479 5.24 11.34 8.03
CA ILE A 479 4.70 9.98 7.89
C ILE A 479 5.79 8.90 7.94
N PHE A 480 6.88 9.03 7.18
CA PHE A 480 7.96 8.03 7.17
C PHE A 480 8.62 7.88 8.54
N VAL A 481 8.85 9.00 9.24
CA VAL A 481 9.41 9.00 10.60
C VAL A 481 8.43 8.34 11.58
N THR A 482 7.13 8.59 11.42
CA THR A 482 6.07 8.00 12.25
C THR A 482 5.96 6.49 12.04
N LEU A 483 5.93 6.03 10.80
CA LEU A 483 5.87 4.61 10.45
C LEU A 483 7.12 3.85 10.94
N LEU A 484 8.32 4.41 10.76
CA LEU A 484 9.57 3.80 11.24
C LEU A 484 9.63 3.71 12.77
N ARG A 485 9.23 4.77 13.48
CA ARG A 485 9.25 4.80 14.96
C ARG A 485 8.25 3.84 15.60
N LYS A 486 7.18 3.49 14.88
CA LYS A 486 6.07 2.68 15.38
C LYS A 486 5.93 1.31 14.68
N PHE A 487 6.97 0.87 13.97
CA PHE A 487 7.04 -0.47 13.38
C PHE A 487 6.95 -1.56 14.46
N ASN A 488 6.15 -2.60 14.21
CA ASN A 488 5.98 -3.73 15.12
C ASN A 488 6.00 -5.07 14.38
N GLU A 489 6.98 -5.93 14.70
CA GLU A 489 7.20 -7.24 14.09
C GLU A 489 5.99 -8.21 14.25
N SER A 490 5.12 -8.01 15.25
CA SER A 490 3.92 -8.86 15.42
C SER A 490 2.72 -8.47 14.55
N GLN A 491 2.75 -7.27 13.95
CA GLN A 491 1.66 -6.70 13.13
C GLN A 491 2.07 -6.41 11.68
N MET A 492 3.37 -6.19 11.44
CA MET A 492 3.93 -5.85 10.14
C MET A 492 4.94 -6.92 9.69
N SER A 493 5.00 -7.16 8.37
CA SER A 493 5.91 -8.15 7.78
C SER A 493 7.34 -7.61 7.67
N ARG A 494 8.31 -8.51 7.44
CA ARG A 494 9.69 -8.08 7.13
C ARG A 494 9.79 -7.41 5.76
N ALA A 495 8.93 -7.75 4.80
CA ALA A 495 8.84 -7.03 3.52
C ALA A 495 8.40 -5.58 3.74
N TYR A 496 7.38 -5.33 4.58
CA TYR A 496 6.95 -3.97 4.93
C TYR A 496 8.11 -3.12 5.45
N LEU A 497 8.93 -3.66 6.37
CA LEU A 497 10.10 -2.93 6.88
C LEU A 497 11.12 -2.63 5.79
N LYS A 498 11.38 -3.57 4.88
CA LYS A 498 12.30 -3.37 3.75
C LYS A 498 11.80 -2.22 2.87
N ASP A 499 10.55 -2.29 2.43
CA ASP A 499 9.94 -1.34 1.51
C ASP A 499 9.79 0.04 2.15
N LEU A 500 9.54 0.11 3.47
CA LEU A 500 9.54 1.35 4.26
C LEU A 500 10.93 2.01 4.32
N ILE A 501 11.99 1.23 4.49
CA ILE A 501 13.37 1.74 4.48
C ILE A 501 13.74 2.24 3.08
N GLU A 502 13.39 1.50 2.03
CA GLU A 502 13.63 1.90 0.63
C GLU A 502 12.86 3.18 0.28
N SER A 503 11.59 3.27 0.67
CA SER A 503 10.74 4.47 0.49
C SER A 503 11.30 5.68 1.23
N THR A 504 11.75 5.50 2.48
CA THR A 504 12.36 6.58 3.27
C THR A 504 13.68 7.03 2.64
N HIS A 505 14.52 6.11 2.16
CA HIS A 505 15.76 6.44 1.46
C HIS A 505 15.48 7.24 0.18
N LEU A 506 14.50 6.81 -0.63
CA LEU A 506 14.07 7.50 -1.83
C LEU A 506 13.60 8.93 -1.51
N PHE A 507 12.72 9.09 -0.52
CA PHE A 507 12.20 10.39 -0.11
C PHE A 507 13.31 11.35 0.33
N VAL A 508 14.23 10.89 1.20
CA VAL A 508 15.37 11.70 1.67
C VAL A 508 16.30 12.07 0.51
N LYS A 509 16.55 11.17 -0.44
CA LYS A 509 17.39 11.42 -1.62
C LYS A 509 16.76 12.43 -2.59
N MET A 510 15.45 12.35 -2.81
CA MET A 510 14.72 13.34 -3.62
C MET A 510 14.70 14.70 -2.94
N LEU A 511 14.52 14.75 -1.61
CA LEU A 511 14.58 15.98 -0.81
C LEU A 511 15.99 16.60 -0.82
N GLU A 512 17.05 15.79 -0.77
CA GLU A 512 18.45 16.25 -0.90
C GLU A 512 18.69 16.88 -2.28
N ALA A 513 18.24 16.22 -3.35
CA ALA A 513 18.34 16.75 -4.71
C ALA A 513 17.54 18.05 -4.90
N TRP A 514 16.37 18.17 -4.29
CA TRP A 514 15.56 19.38 -4.30
C TRP A 514 16.20 20.54 -3.51
N SER A 515 16.74 20.24 -2.32
CA SER A 515 17.47 21.20 -1.49
C SER A 515 18.71 21.75 -2.20
N LYS A 516 19.48 20.88 -2.89
CA LYS A 516 20.65 21.27 -3.70
C LYS A 516 20.31 22.20 -4.87
N LYS A 517 19.07 22.17 -5.39
CA LYS A 517 18.58 23.10 -6.42
C LYS A 517 18.20 24.49 -5.84
N GLY A 518 18.37 24.72 -4.54
CA GLY A 518 18.18 26.03 -3.89
C GLY A 518 16.72 26.43 -3.61
N THR A 519 15.75 25.57 -3.97
CA THR A 519 14.32 25.89 -3.92
C THR A 519 13.72 25.83 -2.50
N LEU A 520 14.34 25.08 -1.57
CA LEU A 520 13.71 24.76 -0.29
C LEU A 520 13.97 25.83 0.80
N VAL A 521 13.00 26.74 0.96
CA VAL A 521 13.00 27.79 1.99
C VAL A 521 12.67 27.19 3.37
N VAL A 522 13.70 26.86 4.15
CA VAL A 522 13.51 26.41 5.55
C VAL A 522 13.22 27.62 6.45
N GLN A 523 12.01 27.68 7.03
CA GLN A 523 11.74 28.55 8.17
C GLN A 523 12.62 28.15 9.38
N LYS A 524 13.69 28.90 9.62
CA LYS A 524 14.55 28.72 10.80
C LYS A 524 13.79 29.16 12.05
N LYS A 525 13.15 28.22 12.78
CA LYS A 525 12.68 28.48 14.15
C LYS A 525 13.85 29.00 14.99
N LYS A 526 13.76 30.26 15.45
CA LYS A 526 14.75 30.90 16.33
C LYS A 526 14.83 30.15 17.67
N THR A 527 15.73 29.18 17.78
CA THR A 527 15.96 28.46 19.04
C THR A 527 16.57 29.39 20.08
N LYS A 528 15.77 29.80 21.09
CA LYS A 528 16.26 30.53 22.28
C LYS A 528 17.36 29.70 22.96
N ARG A 529 18.62 30.14 22.87
CA ARG A 529 19.78 29.48 23.52
C ARG A 529 19.61 29.49 25.04
N LYS A 530 19.43 28.31 25.66
CA LYS A 530 19.56 28.16 27.13
C LYS A 530 21.02 28.36 27.53
N LYS A 531 21.31 29.29 28.44
CA LYS A 531 22.63 29.44 29.09
C LYS A 531 22.84 28.29 30.09
N LYS A 532 24.05 27.72 30.11
CA LYS A 532 24.52 26.85 31.23
C LYS A 532 25.18 27.73 32.31
N PRO A 533 25.08 27.37 33.60
CA PRO A 533 25.80 28.05 34.67
C PRO A 533 27.28 27.64 34.70
N LYS A 534 28.12 28.49 35.28
CA LYS A 534 29.48 28.16 35.74
C LYS A 534 29.76 28.88 37.05
N GLU A 535 30.36 28.16 37.99
CA GLU A 535 30.81 28.66 39.29
C GLU A 535 32.12 29.46 39.16
N ALA A 536 32.38 30.30 40.16
CA ALA A 536 33.67 30.95 40.41
C ALA A 536 34.61 29.95 41.17
N THR A 537 35.93 30.14 41.33
CA THR A 537 36.63 31.34 41.84
C THR A 537 38.15 31.34 41.56
N LEU A 538 38.72 32.56 41.44
CA LEU A 538 40.03 33.07 41.96
C LEU A 538 41.36 32.36 41.56
N SER A 539 42.53 33.02 41.41
CA SER A 539 42.97 34.43 41.63
C SER A 539 44.18 34.76 40.70
N GLU A 540 44.21 35.91 40.00
CA GLU A 540 44.94 37.16 40.32
C GLU A 540 46.51 37.03 40.24
N ARG A 541 47.33 37.81 39.50
CA ARG A 541 47.42 39.25 39.10
C ARG A 541 48.30 39.37 37.81
N LYS A 542 48.46 40.46 37.02
CA LYS A 542 47.85 41.82 36.84
C LYS A 542 48.26 42.41 35.44
N SER A 543 47.94 43.70 35.21
CA SER A 543 48.34 44.63 34.12
C SER A 543 47.48 44.66 32.84
N GLU A 544 46.72 45.74 32.71
CA GLU A 544 45.57 45.92 31.81
C GLU A 544 45.90 45.98 30.31
N LYS A 545 45.09 45.28 29.49
CA LYS A 545 44.89 45.52 28.05
C LYS A 545 43.55 44.93 27.59
N LYS A 546 43.00 45.53 26.52
CA LYS A 546 41.77 45.22 25.74
C LYS A 546 40.50 45.89 26.27
N SER A 547 39.80 46.78 25.55
CA SER A 547 39.44 46.92 24.12
C SER A 547 38.21 46.10 23.67
N SER A 548 37.13 46.84 23.35
CA SER A 548 36.00 46.50 22.47
C SER A 548 35.17 45.23 22.74
N SER A 549 34.02 45.41 23.42
CA SER A 549 32.72 45.32 22.73
C SER A 549 31.60 45.84 23.65
N SER A 550 30.78 46.76 23.13
CA SER A 550 29.79 47.57 23.85
C SER A 550 28.66 46.77 24.53
N VAL A 551 28.50 46.99 25.84
CA VAL A 551 27.20 46.86 26.51
C VAL A 551 26.52 48.23 26.38
N ALA A 552 25.32 48.27 25.83
CA ALA A 552 24.55 49.51 25.73
C ALA A 552 24.03 49.89 27.11
N THR A 553 24.70 50.84 27.76
CA THR A 553 24.10 51.67 28.82
C THR A 553 22.90 52.41 28.23
N GLY A 554 21.82 52.57 28.99
CA GLY A 554 20.77 53.52 28.59
C GLY A 554 21.33 54.94 28.54
N PRO A 555 20.70 55.86 27.79
CA PRO A 555 21.11 57.27 27.75
C PRO A 555 21.10 57.84 29.17
N SER A 556 22.08 58.71 29.42
CA SER A 556 22.19 59.43 30.68
C SER A 556 21.07 60.47 30.84
N GLU A 557 20.81 60.88 32.07
CA GLU A 557 19.72 61.81 32.41
C GLU A 557 19.84 63.15 31.64
N ILE A 558 21.07 63.63 31.45
CA ILE A 558 21.40 64.84 30.69
C ILE A 558 21.10 64.67 29.19
N GLU A 559 21.43 63.52 28.59
CA GLU A 559 21.13 63.23 27.18
C GLU A 559 19.62 63.13 26.92
N LEU A 560 18.83 62.77 27.92
CA LEU A 560 17.36 62.77 27.83
C LEU A 560 16.75 64.17 27.95
N GLU A 561 17.35 65.07 28.74
CA GLU A 561 16.96 66.48 28.80
C GLU A 561 17.26 67.20 27.47
N ASP A 562 18.47 67.05 26.92
CA ASP A 562 18.84 67.64 25.62
C ASP A 562 17.91 67.16 24.49
N MET A 563 17.60 65.86 24.45
CA MET A 563 16.66 65.30 23.45
C MET A 563 15.21 65.78 23.66
N TRP A 564 14.80 66.05 24.90
CA TRP A 564 13.48 66.59 25.19
C TRP A 564 13.36 68.05 24.76
N ASP A 565 14.38 68.87 25.03
CA ASP A 565 14.39 70.29 24.66
C ASP A 565 14.27 70.48 23.14
N GLU A 566 14.98 69.68 22.35
CA GLU A 566 14.83 69.68 20.88
C GLU A 566 13.38 69.36 20.44
N ILE A 567 12.79 68.28 20.96
CA ILE A 567 11.49 67.74 20.50
C ILE A 567 10.30 68.52 21.08
N SER A 568 10.46 69.18 22.23
CA SER A 568 9.38 69.85 22.97
C SER A 568 8.68 70.94 22.17
N SER A 569 9.44 71.66 21.32
CA SER A 569 8.94 72.76 20.50
C SER A 569 8.02 72.26 19.37
N ASP A 570 8.47 71.26 18.61
CA ASP A 570 7.70 70.59 17.55
C ASP A 570 6.46 69.88 18.13
N LEU A 571 6.62 69.13 19.23
CA LEU A 571 5.52 68.46 19.90
C LEU A 571 4.43 69.45 20.35
N SER A 572 4.83 70.63 20.86
CA SER A 572 3.91 71.70 21.24
C SER A 572 3.19 72.32 20.03
N ALA A 573 3.89 72.49 18.90
CA ALA A 573 3.28 72.97 17.65
C ALA A 573 2.25 71.98 17.08
N MET A 574 2.56 70.68 17.10
CA MET A 574 1.65 69.60 16.69
C MET A 574 0.44 69.48 17.62
N ILE A 575 0.61 69.63 18.94
CA ILE A 575 -0.50 69.64 19.91
C ILE A 575 -1.43 70.85 19.67
N GLN A 576 -0.88 72.01 19.30
CA GLN A 576 -1.65 73.21 18.94
C GLN A 576 -2.29 73.15 17.54
N GLY A 577 -2.15 72.04 16.81
CA GLY A 577 -2.81 71.81 15.51
C GLY A 577 -2.23 72.62 14.36
N ARG A 578 -0.93 72.95 14.40
CA ARG A 578 -0.24 73.70 13.34
C ARG A 578 0.46 72.83 12.28
N GLU A 579 0.53 71.52 12.51
CA GLU A 579 1.13 70.53 11.61
C GLU A 579 0.27 69.27 11.53
N ASP A 580 0.32 68.58 10.39
CA ASP A 580 -0.46 67.37 10.11
C ASP A 580 0.08 66.14 10.86
N ILE A 581 -0.82 65.41 11.51
CA ILE A 581 -0.49 64.21 12.30
C ILE A 581 -0.94 62.96 11.52
N PRO A 582 -0.09 61.92 11.35
CA PRO A 582 -0.48 60.69 10.67
C PRO A 582 -1.67 59.99 11.35
N THR A 583 -2.71 59.67 10.57
CA THR A 583 -3.95 59.03 11.08
C THR A 583 -3.94 57.50 11.03
N ASP A 584 -3.09 56.89 10.20
CA ASP A 584 -3.15 55.45 9.87
C ASP A 584 -2.27 54.59 10.81
N ILE A 585 -2.35 54.81 12.12
CA ILE A 585 -1.56 54.07 13.12
C ILE A 585 -2.47 53.41 14.15
N SER A 586 -2.65 52.09 14.04
CA SER A 586 -3.32 51.29 15.08
C SER A 586 -2.33 50.97 16.22
N PRO A 587 -2.64 51.31 17.48
CA PRO A 587 -1.81 51.00 18.63
C PRO A 587 -1.94 49.54 19.08
N PHE A 588 -3.11 48.94 18.84
CA PHE A 588 -3.47 47.56 19.21
C PHE A 588 -3.55 46.66 17.98
N ASP A 589 -3.23 45.38 18.15
CA ASP A 589 -3.39 44.34 17.14
C ASP A 589 -4.54 43.41 17.56
N ALA A 590 -5.70 43.58 16.91
CA ALA A 590 -6.90 42.81 17.20
C ALA A 590 -6.82 41.33 16.77
N ALA A 591 -5.79 40.94 16.00
CA ALA A 591 -5.53 39.55 15.62
C ALA A 591 -4.48 38.87 16.52
N SER A 592 -3.94 39.58 17.52
CA SER A 592 -2.92 39.07 18.44
C SER A 592 -3.55 38.36 19.65
N GLU A 593 -3.05 37.16 19.97
CA GLU A 593 -3.43 36.41 21.19
C GLU A 593 -2.85 37.01 22.49
N VAL A 594 -2.22 38.19 22.43
CA VAL A 594 -1.57 38.86 23.57
C VAL A 594 -2.58 39.73 24.32
N ASP A 595 -2.61 39.59 25.65
CA ASP A 595 -3.50 40.31 26.57
C ASP A 595 -3.37 41.84 26.44
N VAL A 596 -4.50 42.55 26.63
CA VAL A 596 -4.64 43.99 26.37
C VAL A 596 -3.70 44.83 27.23
N ASP A 597 -3.50 44.43 28.50
CA ASP A 597 -2.57 45.12 29.40
C ASP A 597 -1.10 44.95 28.97
N GLN A 598 -0.74 43.83 28.34
CA GLN A 598 0.59 43.67 27.75
C GLN A 598 0.73 44.49 26.46
N GLN A 599 -0.32 44.58 25.63
CA GLN A 599 -0.32 45.45 24.45
C GLN A 599 -0.22 46.94 24.84
N ARG A 600 -0.81 47.35 25.98
CA ARG A 600 -0.64 48.72 26.55
C ARG A 600 0.82 49.03 26.89
N VAL A 601 1.53 48.09 27.53
CA VAL A 601 2.97 48.25 27.83
C VAL A 601 3.78 48.35 26.54
N ASP A 602 3.49 47.52 25.55
CA ASP A 602 4.17 47.56 24.25
C ASP A 602 3.89 48.88 23.49
N ALA A 603 2.68 49.44 23.61
CA ALA A 603 2.35 50.75 23.06
C ALA A 603 3.10 51.89 23.78
N MET A 604 3.25 51.85 25.11
CA MET A 604 4.07 52.82 25.86
C MET A 604 5.54 52.76 25.44
N ILE A 605 6.10 51.56 25.24
CA ILE A 605 7.47 51.38 24.74
C ILE A 605 7.62 51.99 23.34
N ARG A 606 6.67 51.74 22.43
CA ARG A 606 6.68 52.36 21.08
C ARG A 606 6.62 53.89 21.12
N ILE A 607 5.86 54.48 22.05
CA ILE A 607 5.83 55.95 22.24
C ILE A 607 7.21 56.45 22.73
N GLN A 608 7.84 55.77 23.69
CA GLN A 608 9.18 56.15 24.16
C GLN A 608 10.25 56.00 23.08
N ASP A 609 10.21 54.93 22.29
CA ASP A 609 11.18 54.69 21.23
C ASP A 609 10.98 55.67 20.05
N THR A 610 9.75 55.98 19.65
CA THR A 610 9.49 57.00 18.60
C THR A 610 9.85 58.42 19.03
N LEU A 611 9.72 58.77 20.32
CA LEU A 611 10.28 60.01 20.86
C LEU A 611 11.81 59.99 20.82
N ARG A 612 12.46 58.88 21.16
CA ARG A 612 13.93 58.75 21.07
C ARG A 612 14.46 58.81 19.63
N ASP A 613 13.70 58.31 18.67
CA ASP A 613 13.99 58.39 17.23
C ASP A 613 13.67 59.77 16.62
N LYS A 614 13.40 60.79 17.44
CA LYS A 614 13.07 62.18 17.06
C LYS A 614 11.84 62.32 16.15
N LYS A 615 10.79 61.52 16.41
CA LYS A 615 9.52 61.54 15.65
C LYS A 615 8.30 61.91 16.51
N PRO A 616 8.13 63.19 16.89
CA PRO A 616 7.00 63.62 17.73
C PRO A 616 5.62 63.31 17.12
N GLY A 617 5.45 63.41 15.79
CA GLY A 617 4.18 63.17 15.12
C GLY A 617 3.70 61.72 15.20
N GLU A 618 4.59 60.74 15.01
CA GLU A 618 4.27 59.31 15.16
C GLU A 618 3.94 58.97 16.63
N ALA A 619 4.73 59.50 17.58
CA ALA A 619 4.48 59.32 19.01
C ALA A 619 3.11 59.88 19.45
N LEU A 620 2.76 61.09 18.98
CA LEU A 620 1.49 61.76 19.30
C LEU A 620 0.29 61.04 18.63
N ALA A 621 0.47 60.50 17.42
CA ALA A 621 -0.54 59.68 16.76
C ALA A 621 -0.82 58.39 17.54
N ILE A 622 0.21 57.64 17.92
CA ILE A 622 0.08 56.41 18.75
C ILE A 622 -0.60 56.74 20.08
N PHE A 623 -0.22 57.83 20.74
CA PHE A 623 -0.82 58.25 22.01
C PHE A 623 -2.31 58.61 21.88
N ARG A 624 -2.68 59.38 20.84
CA ARG A 624 -4.10 59.71 20.56
C ARG A 624 -4.91 58.46 20.25
N ALA A 625 -4.42 57.60 19.36
CA ALA A 625 -5.11 56.36 19.00
C ALA A 625 -5.26 55.40 20.18
N ALA A 626 -4.24 55.28 21.04
CA ALA A 626 -4.27 54.42 22.22
C ALA A 626 -5.30 54.90 23.26
N ARG A 627 -5.49 56.23 23.36
CA ARG A 627 -6.53 56.83 24.18
C ARG A 627 -7.93 56.55 23.61
N TYR A 628 -8.15 56.79 22.31
CA TYR A 628 -9.46 56.53 21.67
C TYR A 628 -9.89 55.05 21.67
N ALA A 629 -8.96 54.12 21.89
CA ALA A 629 -9.26 52.68 22.01
C ALA A 629 -9.44 52.19 23.46
N CYS A 630 -9.38 53.07 24.46
CA CYS A 630 -9.60 52.75 25.87
C CYS A 630 -10.81 53.47 26.51
N ASP A 631 -11.47 54.38 25.78
CA ASP A 631 -12.79 54.95 26.08
C ASP A 631 -13.89 54.10 25.39
#